data_AF-A0A2L2X6L5-F1
#
_entry.id   AF-A0A2L2X6L5-F1
#
_cell.length_a   1.000
_cell.length_b   1.000
_cell.length_c   1.000
_cell.angle_alpha   90.00
_cell.angle_beta   90.00
_cell.angle_gamma   90.00
#
_symmetry.space_group_name_H-M   'P 1'
#
loop_
_entity.id
_entity.type
_entity.pdbx_description
1 polymer ?
#
loop_
_entity_poly.entity_id
_entity_poly.type
_entity_poly.pdbx_seq_one_letter_code
_entity_poly.pdbx_strand_id
1 'polypeptide(L)'
;MEFLGKRFLNFLLALFLIVALSGAVFASSVKFAVLSDVHTQANKDTEGNYSSHSSIDKLKRAVALANDLNVDFVVFSGDNIDKADKDVLVIFAKVINKIKKPVYVGLGNHDVAQVTGLDKKEYYRLLNKYSHNKISQVPCV
;
A
#
# COMPACT_ATOMS: atom_id res chain seq x y z
N MET A 1 33.63 -57.99 0.03
CA MET A 1 33.87 -56.54 -0.18
C MET A 1 32.63 -55.79 -0.69
N GLU A 2 31.79 -56.39 -1.53
CA GLU A 2 30.59 -55.73 -2.09
C GLU A 2 29.54 -55.27 -1.05
N PHE A 3 29.34 -56.05 0.02
CA PHE A 3 28.37 -55.74 1.08
C PHE A 3 28.73 -54.48 1.88
N LEU A 4 30.03 -54.26 2.10
CA LEU A 4 30.54 -53.10 2.82
C LEU A 4 30.41 -51.82 1.97
N GLY A 5 30.63 -51.92 0.65
CA GLY A 5 30.46 -50.81 -0.28
C GLY A 5 29.02 -50.32 -0.42
N LYS A 6 28.03 -51.22 -0.43
CA LYS A 6 26.60 -50.83 -0.47
C LYS A 6 26.15 -50.10 0.79
N ARG A 7 26.62 -50.53 1.97
CA ARG A 7 26.33 -49.85 3.25
C ARG A 7 26.95 -48.46 3.30
N PHE A 8 28.17 -48.31 2.79
CA PHE A 8 28.84 -47.03 2.68
C PHE A 8 28.13 -46.09 1.68
N LEU A 9 27.68 -46.60 0.53
CA LEU A 9 26.93 -45.82 -0.45
C LEU A 9 25.57 -45.36 0.12
N ASN A 10 24.86 -46.24 0.82
CA ASN A 10 23.59 -45.87 1.48
C ASN A 10 23.79 -44.80 2.57
N PHE A 11 24.91 -44.88 3.30
CA PHE A 11 25.28 -43.86 4.28
C PHE A 11 25.55 -42.51 3.61
N LEU A 12 26.30 -42.48 2.51
CA LEU A 12 26.55 -41.26 1.74
C LEU A 12 25.26 -40.67 1.16
N LEU A 13 24.36 -41.52 0.66
CA LEU A 13 23.07 -41.09 0.14
C LEU A 13 22.20 -40.48 1.25
N ALA A 14 22.16 -41.11 2.42
CA ALA A 14 21.44 -40.58 3.57
C ALA A 14 22.01 -39.22 4.04
N LEU A 15 23.34 -39.10 4.10
CA LEU A 15 24.01 -37.84 4.44
C LEU A 15 23.70 -36.74 3.41
N PHE A 16 23.75 -37.07 2.13
CA PHE A 16 23.39 -36.15 1.05
C PHE A 16 21.94 -35.69 1.16
N LEU A 17 21.00 -36.62 1.43
CA LEU A 17 19.58 -36.28 1.61
C LEU A 17 19.35 -35.38 2.83
N ILE A 18 20.04 -35.61 3.95
CA ILE A 18 19.94 -34.75 5.14
C ILE A 18 20.40 -33.32 4.83
N VAL A 19 21.54 -33.16 4.13
CA VAL A 19 22.07 -31.84 3.75
C VAL A 19 21.20 -31.17 2.68
N ALA A 20 20.68 -31.94 1.71
CA ALA A 20 19.81 -31.43 0.66
C ALA A 20 18.43 -31.00 1.20
N LEU A 21 17.96 -31.61 2.29
CA LEU A 21 16.68 -31.30 2.94
C LEU A 21 16.82 -30.30 4.09
N SER A 22 18.03 -29.96 4.54
CA SER A 22 18.27 -28.99 5.63
C SER A 22 18.28 -27.52 5.15
N GLY A 23 17.35 -27.16 4.27
CA GLY A 23 17.16 -25.76 3.88
C GLY A 23 16.63 -24.96 5.06
N ALA A 24 17.34 -23.89 5.46
CA ALA A 24 16.83 -22.95 6.46
C ALA A 24 15.60 -22.22 5.89
N VAL A 25 14.45 -22.34 6.56
CA VAL A 25 13.26 -21.54 6.25
C VAL A 25 13.46 -20.16 6.87
N PHE A 26 13.91 -19.19 6.08
CA PHE A 26 13.99 -17.79 6.48
C PHE A 26 12.60 -17.16 6.38
N ALA A 27 11.73 -17.47 7.35
CA ALA A 27 10.44 -16.82 7.47
C ALA A 27 10.62 -15.41 8.06
N SER A 28 10.55 -14.39 7.21
CA SER A 28 10.45 -12.99 7.64
C SER A 28 8.98 -12.63 7.94
N SER A 29 8.73 -11.86 8.99
CA SER A 29 7.43 -11.24 9.20
C SER A 29 7.25 -10.05 8.25
N VAL A 30 6.02 -9.86 7.77
CA VAL A 30 5.62 -8.66 7.04
C VAL A 30 4.69 -7.85 7.95
N LYS A 31 5.03 -6.57 8.18
CA LYS A 31 4.26 -5.63 8.99
C LYS A 31 3.80 -4.49 8.11
N PHE A 32 2.52 -4.16 8.15
CA PHE A 32 1.98 -3.05 7.37
C PHE A 32 0.96 -2.28 8.19
N ALA A 33 0.85 -0.99 7.90
CA ALA A 33 -0.19 -0.14 8.47
C ALA A 33 -1.38 -0.08 7.52
N VAL A 34 -2.59 -0.09 8.06
CA VAL A 34 -3.84 0.05 7.29
C VAL A 34 -4.55 1.32 7.74
N LEU A 35 -4.97 2.14 6.79
CA LEU A 35 -5.82 3.30 6.98
C LEU A 35 -7.07 3.12 6.10
N SER A 36 -8.23 3.51 6.62
CA SER A 36 -9.50 3.43 5.92
C SER A 36 -10.34 4.64 6.27
N ASP A 37 -11.32 4.97 5.42
CA ASP A 37 -12.39 5.92 5.74
C ASP A 37 -11.81 7.27 6.19
N VAL A 38 -10.77 7.73 5.50
CA VAL A 38 -10.07 8.98 5.81
C VAL A 38 -11.00 10.17 5.55
N HIS A 39 -11.89 10.05 4.56
CA HIS A 39 -12.83 11.10 4.15
C HIS A 39 -12.15 12.47 4.11
N THR A 40 -11.09 12.58 3.31
CA THR A 40 -10.40 13.86 3.11
C THR A 40 -11.41 14.85 2.53
N GLN A 41 -11.49 16.01 3.16
CA GLN A 41 -12.37 17.10 2.77
C GLN A 41 -11.53 18.37 2.67
N ALA A 42 -11.99 19.31 1.87
CA ALA A 42 -11.45 20.65 1.85
C ALA A 42 -12.62 21.61 1.66
N ASN A 43 -12.59 22.73 2.39
CA ASN A 43 -13.66 23.71 2.32
C ASN A 43 -13.40 24.60 1.11
N LYS A 44 -14.36 24.70 0.19
CA LYS A 44 -14.35 25.74 -0.84
C LYS A 44 -14.96 27.01 -0.30
N ASP A 45 -14.29 28.13 -0.45
CA ASP A 45 -14.92 29.43 -0.29
C ASP A 45 -15.80 29.76 -1.51
N THR A 46 -16.46 30.92 -1.47
CA THR A 46 -17.34 31.41 -2.55
C THR A 46 -16.60 31.70 -3.86
N GLU A 47 -15.27 31.82 -3.81
CA GLU A 47 -14.39 32.07 -4.96
C GLU A 47 -13.77 30.77 -5.50
N GLY A 48 -14.04 29.63 -4.86
CA GLY A 48 -13.53 28.32 -5.22
C GLY A 48 -12.15 28.00 -4.65
N ASN A 49 -11.60 28.82 -3.75
CA ASN A 49 -10.34 28.52 -3.09
C ASN A 49 -10.53 27.47 -2.00
N TYR A 50 -9.60 26.52 -1.93
CA TYR A 50 -9.60 25.47 -0.94
C TYR A 50 -8.91 25.92 0.36
N SER A 51 -9.62 25.79 1.48
CA SER A 51 -9.09 25.95 2.83
C SER A 51 -9.01 24.63 3.57
N SER A 52 -8.12 24.57 4.57
CA SER A 52 -7.83 23.34 5.33
C SER A 52 -9.05 22.90 6.13
N HIS A 53 -9.44 21.63 6.00
CA HIS A 53 -10.44 20.99 6.84
C HIS A 53 -9.78 20.12 7.92
N SER A 54 -10.48 19.85 9.01
CA SER A 54 -9.94 19.05 10.13
C SER A 54 -9.54 17.62 9.73
N SER A 55 -10.15 17.05 8.69
CA SER A 55 -9.78 15.72 8.15
C SER A 55 -8.38 15.72 7.52
N ILE A 56 -7.95 16.81 6.91
CA ILE A 56 -6.57 16.95 6.40
C ILE A 56 -5.57 16.88 7.55
N ASP A 57 -5.86 17.50 8.69
CA ASP A 57 -4.96 17.47 9.84
C ASP A 57 -4.94 16.11 10.54
N LYS A 58 -6.08 15.39 10.57
CA LYS A 58 -6.13 13.98 10.99
C LYS A 58 -5.26 13.12 10.06
N LEU A 59 -5.37 13.29 8.74
CA LEU A 59 -4.56 12.57 7.77
C LEU A 59 -3.06 12.88 7.94
N LYS A 60 -2.67 14.14 8.13
CA LYS A 60 -1.27 14.52 8.40
C LYS A 60 -0.72 13.83 9.65
N ARG A 61 -1.51 13.74 10.72
CA ARG A 61 -1.12 13.00 11.94
C ARG A 61 -0.97 11.51 11.69
N ALA A 62 -1.87 10.92 10.92
CA ALA A 62 -1.77 9.50 10.54
C ALA A 62 -0.54 9.22 9.67
N VAL A 63 -0.20 10.13 8.74
CA VAL A 63 1.04 10.08 7.94
C VAL A 63 2.28 10.18 8.82
N ALA A 64 2.28 11.07 9.83
CA ALA A 64 3.38 11.16 10.78
C ALA A 64 3.56 9.84 11.56
N LEU A 65 2.46 9.29 12.09
CA LEU A 65 2.48 8.00 12.78
C LEU A 65 2.98 6.87 11.88
N ALA A 66 2.51 6.80 10.63
CA ALA A 66 2.96 5.79 9.67
C ALA A 66 4.47 5.86 9.37
N ASN A 67 5.06 7.06 9.44
CA ASN A 67 6.50 7.25 9.28
C ASN A 67 7.31 6.81 10.51
N ASP A 68 6.71 6.88 11.70
CA ASP A 68 7.36 6.50 12.97
C ASP A 68 7.24 4.99 13.24
N LEU A 69 6.24 4.32 12.65
CA LEU A 69 6.05 2.88 12.78
C LEU A 69 7.10 2.07 11.99
N ASN A 70 7.58 0.98 12.60
CA ASN A 70 8.41 -0.01 11.92
C ASN A 70 7.54 -0.96 11.07
N VAL A 71 7.03 -0.44 9.97
CA VAL A 71 6.26 -1.17 8.95
C VAL A 71 7.00 -1.20 7.61
N ASP A 72 6.74 -2.25 6.85
CA ASP A 72 7.27 -2.49 5.51
C ASP A 72 6.55 -1.65 4.46
N PHE A 73 5.25 -1.39 4.63
CA PHE A 73 4.43 -0.57 3.74
C PHE A 73 3.14 -0.08 4.42
N VAL A 74 2.44 0.83 3.74
CA VAL A 74 1.16 1.41 4.15
C VAL A 74 0.09 1.11 3.12
N VAL A 75 -1.10 0.73 3.57
CA VAL A 75 -2.27 0.49 2.73
C VAL A 75 -3.38 1.44 3.11
N PHE A 76 -3.98 2.10 2.12
CA PHE A 76 -5.27 2.76 2.24
C PHE A 76 -6.34 1.86 1.64
N SER A 77 -7.36 1.47 2.40
CA SER A 77 -8.36 0.49 1.94
C SER A 77 -9.58 1.07 1.23
N GLY A 78 -9.72 2.39 1.16
CA GLY A 78 -10.82 3.06 0.46
C GLY A 78 -11.38 4.25 1.23
N ASP A 79 -12.35 4.93 0.63
CA ASP A 79 -13.00 6.15 1.13
C ASP A 79 -11.98 7.19 1.59
N ASN A 80 -11.02 7.44 0.71
CA ASN A 80 -9.89 8.32 0.92
C ASN A 80 -10.31 9.79 0.86
N ILE A 81 -11.24 10.12 -0.04
CA ILE A 81 -11.87 11.43 -0.19
C ILE A 81 -13.38 11.31 0.09
N ASP A 82 -13.96 12.38 0.65
CA ASP A 82 -15.37 12.37 1.07
C ASP A 82 -16.37 12.31 -0.08
N LYS A 83 -15.98 12.92 -1.20
CA LYS A 83 -16.74 12.93 -2.45
C LYS A 83 -15.75 12.89 -3.60
N ALA A 84 -16.18 12.36 -4.73
CA ALA A 84 -15.41 12.28 -5.96
C ALA A 84 -15.13 13.69 -6.55
N ASP A 85 -14.13 14.37 -5.99
CA ASP A 85 -13.66 15.70 -6.37
C ASP A 85 -12.14 15.62 -6.67
N LYS A 86 -11.77 16.09 -7.86
CA LYS A 86 -10.40 15.96 -8.37
C LYS A 86 -9.38 16.74 -7.55
N ASP A 87 -9.71 17.92 -7.08
CA ASP A 87 -8.74 18.75 -6.37
C ASP A 87 -8.60 18.25 -4.93
N VAL A 88 -9.68 17.74 -4.31
CA VAL A 88 -9.59 17.06 -3.01
C VAL A 88 -8.72 15.81 -3.11
N LEU A 89 -8.82 15.04 -4.21
CA LEU A 89 -7.90 13.93 -4.49
C LEU A 89 -6.45 14.42 -4.61
N VAL A 90 -6.20 15.55 -5.28
CA VAL A 90 -4.85 16.12 -5.37
C VAL A 90 -4.32 16.54 -3.99
N ILE A 91 -5.16 17.08 -3.12
CA ILE A 91 -4.81 17.40 -1.74
C ILE A 91 -4.43 16.13 -0.97
N PHE A 92 -5.29 15.11 -1.02
CA PHE A 92 -5.02 13.79 -0.41
C PHE A 92 -3.67 13.22 -0.90
N ALA A 93 -3.47 13.17 -2.22
CA ALA A 93 -2.27 12.63 -2.86
C ALA A 93 -1.00 13.36 -2.38
N LYS A 94 -1.02 14.70 -2.32
CA LYS A 94 0.10 15.51 -1.83
C LYS A 94 0.41 15.26 -0.34
N VAL A 95 -0.59 14.98 0.48
CA VAL A 95 -0.38 14.68 1.91
C VAL A 95 0.24 13.29 2.08
N ILE A 96 -0.31 12.25 1.43
CA ILE A 96 0.23 10.89 1.53
C ILE A 96 1.59 10.74 0.86
N ASN A 97 1.94 11.63 -0.08
CA ASN A 97 3.27 11.65 -0.71
C ASN A 97 4.41 11.89 0.30
N LYS A 98 4.09 12.32 1.53
CA LYS A 98 5.06 12.48 2.63
C LYS A 98 5.33 11.19 3.41
N ILE A 99 4.63 10.10 3.13
CA ILE A 99 4.94 8.78 3.67
C ILE A 99 6.29 8.33 3.10
N LYS A 100 7.19 7.81 3.95
CA LYS A 100 8.54 7.39 3.56
C LYS A 100 8.61 5.90 3.17
N LYS A 101 7.51 5.17 3.38
CA LYS A 101 7.34 3.75 3.10
C LYS A 101 6.57 3.56 1.78
N PRO A 102 6.63 2.39 1.12
CA PRO A 102 5.74 2.08 0.01
C PRO A 102 4.27 2.25 0.39
N VAL A 103 3.47 2.86 -0.50
CA VAL A 103 2.05 3.14 -0.28
C VAL A 103 1.20 2.46 -1.36
N TYR A 104 0.13 1.80 -0.93
CA TYR A 104 -0.87 1.19 -1.80
C TYR A 104 -2.24 1.77 -1.48
N VAL A 105 -2.94 2.32 -2.47
CA VAL A 105 -4.25 2.96 -2.26
C VAL A 105 -5.33 2.21 -3.02
N GLY A 106 -6.25 1.58 -2.29
CA GLY A 106 -7.51 1.06 -2.78
C GLY A 106 -8.59 2.13 -2.87
N LEU A 107 -9.69 1.78 -3.53
CA LEU A 107 -10.84 2.67 -3.74
C LEU A 107 -12.02 2.23 -2.89
N GLY A 108 -12.73 3.20 -2.31
CA GLY A 108 -14.09 3.03 -1.79
C GLY A 108 -15.14 3.64 -2.72
N ASN A 109 -16.40 3.62 -2.29
CA ASN A 109 -17.52 4.13 -3.07
C ASN A 109 -17.58 5.66 -3.12
N HIS A 110 -16.94 6.37 -2.17
CA HIS A 110 -16.88 7.83 -2.19
C HIS A 110 -15.80 8.39 -3.13
N ASP A 111 -14.80 7.58 -3.46
CA ASP A 111 -13.58 8.01 -4.16
C ASP A 111 -13.80 8.31 -5.65
N VAL A 112 -14.81 7.69 -6.27
CA VAL A 112 -15.03 7.74 -7.72
C VAL A 112 -16.50 7.98 -8.05
N ALA A 113 -16.75 8.80 -9.07
CA ALA A 113 -18.08 8.98 -9.65
C ALA A 113 -17.95 9.40 -11.11
N GLN A 114 -18.65 8.70 -12.01
CA GLN A 114 -18.62 9.04 -13.44
C GLN A 114 -19.21 10.43 -13.70
N VAL A 115 -20.24 10.82 -12.95
CA VAL A 115 -20.94 12.12 -13.10
C VAL A 115 -20.05 13.32 -12.77
N THR A 116 -19.02 13.17 -11.92
CA THR A 116 -18.06 14.23 -11.62
C THR A 116 -16.81 14.18 -12.50
N GLY A 117 -16.74 13.22 -13.43
CA GLY A 117 -15.59 12.99 -14.30
C GLY A 117 -14.36 12.44 -13.56
N LEU A 118 -14.53 11.90 -12.36
CA LEU A 118 -13.50 11.20 -11.59
C LEU A 118 -13.82 9.70 -11.58
N ASP A 119 -13.55 9.04 -12.70
CA ASP A 119 -13.64 7.58 -12.79
C ASP A 119 -12.37 6.90 -12.22
N LYS A 120 -12.37 5.58 -12.19
CA LYS A 120 -11.25 4.76 -11.70
C LYS A 120 -9.93 5.10 -12.38
N LYS A 121 -9.96 5.35 -13.70
CA LYS A 121 -8.76 5.61 -14.50
C LYS A 121 -8.19 6.99 -14.17
N GLU A 122 -9.06 7.98 -14.11
CA GLU A 122 -8.70 9.35 -13.76
C GLU A 122 -8.19 9.45 -12.32
N TYR A 123 -8.81 8.71 -11.39
CA TYR A 123 -8.37 8.65 -9.99
C TYR A 123 -6.92 8.19 -9.89
N TYR A 124 -6.58 7.01 -10.43
CA TYR A 124 -5.21 6.51 -10.36
C TYR A 124 -4.23 7.38 -11.16
N ARG A 125 -4.66 7.98 -12.28
CA ARG A 125 -3.82 8.94 -13.02
C ARG A 125 -3.44 10.14 -12.16
N LEU A 126 -4.40 10.75 -11.46
CA LEU A 126 -4.15 11.89 -10.58
C LEU A 126 -3.36 11.48 -9.33
N LEU A 127 -3.75 10.39 -8.68
CA LEU A 127 -3.08 9.86 -7.51
C LEU A 127 -1.59 9.59 -7.79
N ASN A 128 -1.28 8.89 -8.88
CA ASN A 128 0.09 8.54 -9.26
C ASN A 128 0.88 9.74 -9.77
N LYS A 129 0.21 10.79 -10.27
CA LYS A 129 0.87 12.04 -10.67
C LYS A 129 1.36 12.85 -9.46
N TYR A 130 0.62 12.83 -8.35
CA TYR A 130 0.88 13.68 -7.18
C TYR A 130 1.36 12.91 -5.93
N SER A 131 1.49 11.59 -6.01
CA SER A 131 2.01 10.74 -4.94
C SER A 131 2.88 9.62 -5.52
N HIS A 132 3.60 8.90 -4.65
CA HIS A 132 4.39 7.72 -5.01
C HIS A 132 3.65 6.40 -4.80
N ASN A 133 2.32 6.40 -4.97
CA ASN A 133 1.49 5.19 -4.90
C ASN A 133 2.02 4.08 -5.83
N LYS A 134 2.02 2.84 -5.33
CA LYS A 134 2.62 1.67 -6.01
C LYS A 134 1.68 0.96 -6.97
N ILE A 135 0.39 1.26 -6.95
CA ILE A 135 -0.57 0.75 -7.93
C ILE A 135 -0.45 1.58 -9.21
N SER A 136 0.39 1.13 -10.14
CA SER A 136 0.73 1.84 -11.38
C SER A 136 -0.33 1.67 -12.48
N GLN A 137 -1.01 0.53 -12.50
CA GLN A 137 -2.11 0.24 -13.42
C GLN A 137 -3.42 0.26 -12.67
N VAL A 138 -4.46 0.78 -13.33
CA VAL A 138 -5.84 0.67 -12.84
C VAL A 138 -6.13 -0.82 -12.62
N PRO A 139 -6.39 -1.26 -11.38
CA PRO A 139 -6.66 -2.68 -11.13
C PRO A 139 -7.88 -3.10 -11.96
N CYS A 140 -7.77 -4.17 -12.74
CA CYS A 140 -8.95 -4.82 -13.31
C CYS A 140 -9.68 -5.49 -12.13
N VAL A 141 -10.83 -4.94 -11.75
CA VAL A 141 -11.75 -5.57 -10.78
C VAL A 141 -13.10 -5.62 -11.47
#